data_AF-A0A3R9T3M0-F1
#
_entry.id   AF-A0A3R9T3M0-F1
#
_cell.length_a   1.000
_cell.length_b   1.000
_cell.length_c   1.000
_cell.angle_alpha   90.00
_cell.angle_beta   90.00
_cell.angle_gamma   90.00
#
_symmetry.space_group_name_H-M   'P 1'
#
loop_
_entity.id
_entity.type
_entity.pdbx_description
1 polymer ?
#
loop_
_entity_poly.entity_id
_entity_poly.type
_entity_poly.pdbx_seq_one_letter_code
_entity_poly.pdbx_strand_id
1 'polypeptide(L)'
;MKKALILNFTFIGIIISACFLSFVVILVVNFHNTFSGPNQKDIEVAASRTLNLYGFKGEVKVTKFSRHRWPSEDYEIEYDYTEEVNGRKITVSDSSIYFPKSPGNSKRTSEELAYDGTIKTMLNQFSHITDQLLNQNPVSVSNKEKVESFFKQYENPNLEFVNSYWNVDERAENITEYYDLIDKNRKEGKPFQGLYDLPIDEFLENGIIKGHVIYKDIVLEEGYKDYFNGEGGLT
;
A
#
# COMPACT_ATOMS: atom_id res chain seq x y z
N MET A 1 72.70 18.74 -16.08
CA MET A 1 71.63 18.01 -16.78
C MET A 1 70.83 17.04 -15.90
N LYS A 2 71.46 16.15 -15.10
CA LYS A 2 70.72 15.18 -14.25
C LYS A 2 69.69 15.81 -13.28
N LYS A 3 70.05 16.89 -12.56
CA LYS A 3 69.15 17.53 -11.57
C LYS A 3 67.91 18.19 -12.21
N ALA A 4 68.05 18.81 -13.38
CA ALA A 4 66.94 19.43 -14.12
C ALA A 4 65.99 18.39 -14.71
N LEU A 5 66.53 17.26 -15.20
CA LEU A 5 65.74 16.14 -15.68
C LEU A 5 64.91 15.51 -14.55
N ILE A 6 65.53 15.28 -13.38
CA ILE A 6 64.85 14.75 -12.19
C ILE A 6 63.73 15.69 -11.76
N LEU A 7 63.97 17.02 -11.70
CA LEU A 7 62.96 18.00 -11.32
C LEU A 7 61.72 17.97 -12.25
N ASN A 8 61.94 17.85 -13.57
CA ASN A 8 60.86 17.74 -14.55
C ASN A 8 60.06 16.44 -14.38
N PHE A 9 60.72 15.31 -14.12
CA PHE A 9 60.02 14.04 -13.83
C PHE A 9 59.22 14.08 -12.54
N THR A 10 59.74 14.71 -11.48
CA THR A 10 58.99 14.88 -10.22
C THR A 10 57.76 15.78 -10.43
N PHE A 11 57.88 16.86 -11.20
CA PHE A 11 56.77 17.76 -11.50
C PHE A 11 55.67 17.08 -12.33
N ILE A 12 56.05 16.31 -13.35
CA ILE A 12 55.09 15.50 -14.14
C ILE A 12 54.40 14.46 -13.26
N GLY A 13 55.15 13.80 -12.36
CA GLY A 13 54.58 12.83 -11.40
C GLY A 13 53.56 13.46 -10.45
N ILE A 14 53.82 14.68 -9.97
CA ILE A 14 52.88 15.44 -9.14
C ILE A 14 51.59 15.76 -9.92
N ILE A 15 51.71 16.20 -11.18
CA ILE A 15 50.54 16.51 -12.02
C ILE A 15 49.70 15.25 -12.26
N ILE A 16 50.32 14.13 -12.63
CA ILE A 16 49.62 12.86 -12.86
C ILE A 16 48.94 12.38 -11.57
N SER A 17 49.62 12.49 -10.43
CA SER A 17 49.06 12.15 -9.11
C SER A 17 47.85 13.02 -8.76
N ALA A 18 47.91 14.33 -9.05
CA ALA A 18 46.80 15.25 -8.82
C ALA A 18 45.61 14.91 -9.73
N CYS A 19 45.86 14.66 -11.03
CA CYS A 19 44.82 14.23 -11.97
C CYS A 19 44.16 12.90 -11.57
N PHE A 20 44.95 11.93 -11.12
CA PHE A 20 44.44 10.64 -10.64
C PHE A 20 43.56 10.80 -9.39
N LEU A 21 44.02 11.59 -8.41
CA LEU A 21 43.21 11.92 -7.22
C LEU A 21 41.90 12.60 -7.60
N SER A 22 41.93 13.59 -8.50
CA SER A 22 40.69 14.24 -8.99
C SER A 22 39.75 13.25 -9.68
N PHE A 23 40.27 12.34 -10.51
CA PHE A 23 39.46 11.31 -11.17
C PHE A 23 38.80 10.36 -10.17
N VAL A 24 39.54 9.90 -9.16
CA VAL A 24 39.01 9.05 -8.08
C VAL A 24 37.92 9.79 -7.30
N VAL A 25 38.12 11.07 -6.96
CA VAL A 25 37.10 11.88 -6.28
C VAL A 25 35.84 12.02 -7.15
N ILE A 26 35.99 12.31 -8.45
CA ILE A 26 34.85 12.39 -9.38
C ILE A 26 34.11 11.05 -9.46
N LEU A 27 34.82 9.93 -9.54
CA LEU A 27 34.21 8.60 -9.53
C LEU A 27 33.47 8.35 -8.21
N VAL A 28 34.07 8.60 -7.05
CA VAL A 28 33.45 8.36 -5.75
C VAL A 28 32.23 9.25 -5.55
N VAL A 29 32.29 10.53 -5.92
CA VAL A 29 31.16 11.45 -5.84
C VAL A 29 30.06 11.03 -6.80
N ASN A 30 30.39 10.63 -8.03
CA ASN A 30 29.40 10.14 -8.98
C ASN A 30 28.80 8.81 -8.54
N PHE A 31 29.58 7.88 -8.02
CA PHE A 31 29.09 6.63 -7.43
C PHE A 31 28.18 6.95 -6.25
N HIS A 32 28.62 7.79 -5.31
CA HIS A 32 27.79 8.18 -4.18
C HIS A 32 26.49 8.83 -4.66
N ASN A 33 26.53 9.83 -5.54
CA ASN A 33 25.31 10.49 -6.04
C ASN A 33 24.41 9.56 -6.88
N THR A 34 24.96 8.54 -7.54
CA THR A 34 24.21 7.58 -8.37
C THR A 34 23.64 6.42 -7.55
N PHE A 35 24.32 6.02 -6.47
CA PHE A 35 23.96 4.88 -5.63
C PHE A 35 23.34 5.27 -4.28
N SER A 36 23.45 6.53 -3.85
CA SER A 36 22.68 7.10 -2.75
C SER A 36 21.21 7.09 -3.15
N GLY A 37 20.49 6.08 -2.70
CA GLY A 37 19.04 6.00 -2.89
C GLY A 37 18.33 7.21 -2.28
N PRO A 38 17.04 7.39 -2.61
CA PRO A 38 16.23 8.44 -2.01
C PRO A 38 16.25 8.32 -0.49
N ASN A 39 16.28 9.46 0.19
CA ASN A 39 16.12 9.51 1.64
C ASN A 39 14.68 9.13 2.00
N GLN A 40 14.50 8.34 3.06
CA GLN A 40 13.19 7.95 3.58
C GLN A 40 12.25 9.16 3.78
N LYS A 41 12.77 10.28 4.29
CA LYS A 41 11.96 11.51 4.47
C LYS A 41 11.41 12.06 3.16
N ASP A 42 12.17 11.97 2.06
CA ASP A 42 11.70 12.42 0.76
C ASP A 42 10.59 11.51 0.22
N ILE A 43 10.67 10.21 0.52
CA ILE A 43 9.64 9.23 0.18
C ILE A 43 8.37 9.51 1.00
N GLU A 44 8.50 9.71 2.32
CA GLU A 44 7.38 10.04 3.20
C GLU A 44 6.65 11.30 2.75
N VAL A 45 7.38 12.33 2.34
CA VAL A 45 6.80 13.56 1.77
C VAL A 45 6.06 13.28 0.47
N ALA A 46 6.60 12.44 -0.41
CA ALA A 46 5.95 12.09 -1.68
C ALA A 46 4.68 11.25 -1.46
N ALA A 47 4.73 10.23 -0.60
CA ALA A 47 3.58 9.41 -0.24
C ALA A 47 2.50 10.26 0.46
N SER A 48 2.89 11.13 1.41
CA SER A 48 1.99 12.08 2.05
C SER A 48 1.33 13.02 1.05
N ARG A 49 2.10 13.60 0.12
CA ARG A 49 1.55 14.47 -0.92
C ARG A 49 0.55 13.72 -1.79
N THR A 50 0.86 12.49 -2.16
CA THR A 50 -0.02 11.62 -2.96
C THR A 50 -1.33 11.37 -2.24
N LEU A 51 -1.31 10.89 -1.00
CA LEU A 51 -2.52 10.69 -0.20
C LEU A 51 -3.33 11.98 -0.06
N ASN A 52 -2.67 13.10 0.24
CA ASN A 52 -3.34 14.42 0.30
C ASN A 52 -4.00 14.83 -1.02
N LEU A 53 -3.41 14.48 -2.17
CA LEU A 53 -3.99 14.74 -3.51
C LEU A 53 -5.35 14.04 -3.69
N TYR A 54 -5.50 12.86 -3.07
CA TYR A 54 -6.75 12.10 -3.02
C TYR A 54 -7.65 12.46 -1.83
N GLY A 55 -7.26 13.43 -1.00
CA GLY A 55 -8.06 13.97 0.11
C GLY A 55 -7.82 13.30 1.47
N PHE A 56 -6.97 12.27 1.55
CA PHE A 56 -6.53 11.65 2.80
C PHE A 56 -5.74 12.66 3.66
N LYS A 57 -6.05 12.78 4.96
CA LYS A 57 -5.54 13.85 5.86
C LYS A 57 -4.65 13.36 7.02
N GLY A 58 -4.25 12.10 6.97
CA GLY A 58 -3.55 11.40 8.03
C GLY A 58 -2.04 11.51 7.96
N GLU A 59 -1.39 10.82 8.89
CA GLU A 59 0.06 10.72 8.99
C GLU A 59 0.56 9.51 8.19
N VAL A 60 1.63 9.72 7.41
CA VAL A 60 2.32 8.65 6.67
C VAL A 60 3.67 8.37 7.31
N LYS A 61 3.99 7.09 7.47
CA LYS A 61 5.30 6.63 7.92
C LYS A 61 5.80 5.52 7.00
N VAL A 62 6.93 5.74 6.34
CA VAL A 62 7.53 4.71 5.48
C VAL A 62 8.14 3.63 6.36
N THR A 63 7.75 2.39 6.16
CA THR A 63 8.22 1.23 6.92
C THR A 63 9.37 0.54 6.21
N LYS A 64 9.32 0.50 4.88
CA LYS A 64 10.33 -0.14 4.04
C LYS A 64 10.36 0.50 2.66
N PHE A 65 11.55 0.55 2.06
CA PHE A 65 11.69 0.90 0.66
C PHE A 65 12.88 0.17 0.06
N SER A 66 12.72 -0.27 -1.19
CA SER A 66 13.77 -1.00 -1.90
C SER A 66 13.63 -0.76 -3.41
N ARG A 67 14.68 -1.01 -4.18
CA ARG A 67 14.58 -0.89 -5.65
C ARG A 67 13.55 -1.89 -6.17
N HIS A 68 12.59 -1.41 -6.97
CA HIS A 68 11.48 -2.23 -7.45
C HIS A 68 11.95 -3.38 -8.36
N ARG A 69 12.94 -3.12 -9.23
CA ARG A 69 13.56 -4.16 -10.08
C ARG A 69 14.95 -3.72 -10.50
N TRP A 70 15.92 -4.63 -10.63
CA TRP A 70 17.18 -4.32 -11.32
C TRP A 70 16.97 -4.42 -12.85
N PRO A 71 17.37 -3.44 -13.67
CA PRO A 71 18.19 -2.26 -13.39
C PRO A 71 17.39 -0.93 -13.20
N SER A 72 16.12 -0.97 -12.77
CA SER A 72 15.31 0.22 -12.55
C SER A 72 15.89 1.18 -11.49
N GLU A 73 15.59 2.46 -11.68
CA GLU A 73 15.85 3.53 -10.72
C GLU A 73 14.66 3.81 -9.79
N ASP A 74 13.56 3.08 -9.98
CA ASP A 74 12.33 3.21 -9.21
C ASP A 74 12.38 2.38 -7.93
N TYR A 75 11.64 2.83 -6.92
CA TYR A 75 11.59 2.19 -5.62
C TYR A 75 10.19 1.68 -5.33
N GLU A 76 10.09 0.47 -4.83
CA GLU A 76 8.88 0.00 -4.16
C GLU A 76 8.95 0.47 -2.70
N ILE A 77 7.89 1.13 -2.26
CA ILE A 77 7.78 1.72 -0.92
C ILE A 77 6.60 1.07 -0.22
N GLU A 78 6.78 0.71 1.04
CA GLU A 78 5.75 0.26 1.96
C GLU A 78 5.62 1.32 3.06
N TYR A 79 4.39 1.68 3.41
CA TYR A 79 4.12 2.72 4.39
C TYR A 79 2.88 2.40 5.24
N ASP A 80 2.89 2.90 6.46
CA ASP A 80 1.73 2.97 7.32
C ASP A 80 1.07 4.33 7.17
N TYR A 81 -0.25 4.33 7.10
CA TYR A 81 -1.10 5.50 7.04
C TYR A 81 -2.07 5.50 8.22
N THR A 82 -2.16 6.62 8.94
CA THR A 82 -2.93 6.72 10.19
C THR A 82 -3.81 7.95 10.22
N GLU A 83 -5.10 7.76 10.49
CA GLU A 83 -6.05 8.84 10.84
C GLU A 83 -6.75 8.54 12.16
N GLU A 84 -7.30 9.60 12.78
CA GLU A 84 -8.16 9.48 13.95
C GLU A 84 -9.63 9.39 13.53
N VAL A 85 -10.32 8.36 14.02
CA VAL A 85 -11.76 8.16 13.83
C VAL A 85 -12.42 7.98 15.17
N ASN A 86 -13.34 8.88 15.54
CA ASN A 86 -14.07 8.81 16.80
C ASN A 86 -13.15 8.66 18.04
N GLY A 87 -12.04 9.39 18.08
CA GLY A 87 -11.06 9.34 19.18
C GLY A 87 -10.13 8.11 19.17
N ARG A 88 -10.20 7.26 18.15
CA ARG A 88 -9.32 6.09 17.97
C ARG A 88 -8.40 6.30 16.78
N LYS A 89 -7.10 6.05 16.97
CA LYS A 89 -6.15 6.01 15.87
C LYS A 89 -6.29 4.69 15.12
N ILE A 90 -6.58 4.78 13.84
CA ILE A 90 -6.71 3.64 12.93
C ILE A 90 -5.51 3.69 11.99
N THR A 91 -4.79 2.58 11.87
CA THR A 91 -3.61 2.46 11.01
C THR A 91 -3.84 1.36 9.97
N VAL A 92 -3.55 1.70 8.72
CA VAL A 92 -3.57 0.80 7.57
C VAL A 92 -2.22 0.86 6.87
N SER A 93 -1.80 -0.23 6.25
CA SER A 93 -0.53 -0.28 5.53
C SER A 93 -0.77 -0.35 4.04
N ASP A 94 0.05 0.30 3.22
CA ASP A 94 -0.06 0.19 1.78
C ASP A 94 1.30 0.28 1.10
N SER A 95 1.33 0.02 -0.20
CA SER A 95 2.55 0.04 -0.99
C SER A 95 2.37 0.79 -2.30
N SER A 96 3.44 1.43 -2.75
CA SER A 96 3.43 2.22 -3.99
C SER A 96 4.76 2.15 -4.71
N ILE A 97 4.77 2.51 -5.99
CA ILE A 97 6.02 2.73 -6.73
C ILE A 97 6.38 4.21 -6.66
N TYR A 98 7.60 4.49 -6.22
CA TYR A 98 8.19 5.82 -6.12
C TYR A 98 9.20 6.05 -7.25
N PHE A 99 8.99 7.16 -7.96
CA PHE A 99 9.78 7.61 -9.11
C PHE A 99 10.66 8.79 -8.71
N PRO A 100 11.92 8.56 -8.30
CA PRO A 100 12.82 9.62 -7.87
C PRO A 100 13.18 10.61 -9.00
N LYS A 101 13.06 10.19 -10.27
CA LYS A 101 13.41 10.98 -11.46
C LYS A 101 12.23 11.27 -12.40
N SER A 102 11.00 11.31 -11.88
CA SER A 102 9.81 11.61 -12.69
C SER A 102 9.94 12.97 -13.42
N PRO A 103 9.36 13.13 -14.63
CA PRO A 103 9.44 14.37 -15.41
C PRO A 103 8.97 15.61 -14.61
N GLY A 104 9.69 16.73 -14.76
CA GLY A 104 9.32 18.01 -14.14
C GLY A 104 9.81 18.24 -12.71
N ASN A 105 10.92 17.62 -12.28
CA ASN A 105 11.57 17.77 -10.96
C ASN A 105 10.73 17.35 -9.74
N SER A 106 9.52 16.83 -9.92
CA SER A 106 8.73 16.29 -8.82
C SER A 106 9.00 14.80 -8.67
N LYS A 107 9.52 14.38 -7.51
CA LYS A 107 9.62 13.00 -7.05
C LYS A 107 8.21 12.46 -6.78
N ARG A 108 7.62 11.64 -7.66
CA ARG A 108 6.19 11.23 -7.61
C ARG A 108 6.01 9.75 -7.27
N THR A 109 4.81 9.36 -6.86
CA THR A 109 4.41 7.94 -6.80
C THR A 109 3.55 7.54 -8.02
N SER A 110 3.30 6.25 -8.19
CA SER A 110 2.43 5.68 -9.23
C SER A 110 1.01 6.25 -9.18
N GLU A 111 0.48 6.40 -7.99
CA GLU A 111 -0.88 6.85 -7.74
C GLU A 111 -1.00 8.36 -8.03
N GLU A 112 0.05 9.15 -7.76
CA GLU A 112 0.11 10.56 -8.16
C GLU A 112 0.12 10.73 -9.68
N LEU A 113 0.78 9.82 -10.42
CA LEU A 113 0.77 9.81 -11.89
C LEU A 113 -0.59 9.36 -12.46
N ALA A 114 -1.29 8.47 -11.76
CA ALA A 114 -2.61 7.98 -12.15
C ALA A 114 -3.77 8.93 -11.79
N TYR A 115 -3.50 10.00 -11.04
CA TYR A 115 -4.53 10.87 -10.50
C TYR A 115 -5.36 11.57 -11.59
N ASP A 116 -6.67 11.38 -11.54
CA ASP A 116 -7.67 12.04 -12.40
C ASP A 116 -8.78 12.75 -11.60
N GLY A 117 -8.70 12.75 -10.26
CA GLY A 117 -9.68 13.35 -9.35
C GLY A 117 -10.98 12.54 -9.18
N THR A 118 -11.11 11.36 -9.79
CA THR A 118 -12.32 10.53 -9.70
C THR A 118 -12.27 9.59 -8.49
N ILE A 119 -13.45 9.27 -7.95
CA ILE A 119 -13.60 8.30 -6.85
C ILE A 119 -13.21 6.90 -7.31
N LYS A 120 -13.54 6.54 -8.55
CA LYS A 120 -13.19 5.24 -9.11
C LYS A 120 -11.67 5.05 -9.13
N THR A 121 -10.93 6.05 -9.57
CA THR A 121 -9.46 5.99 -9.56
C THR A 121 -8.92 5.95 -8.13
N MET A 122 -9.46 6.75 -7.20
CA MET A 122 -9.10 6.67 -5.79
C MET A 122 -9.28 5.25 -5.22
N LEU A 123 -10.46 4.65 -5.39
CA LEU A 123 -10.76 3.31 -4.90
C LEU A 123 -9.87 2.25 -5.55
N ASN A 124 -9.55 2.40 -6.83
CA ASN A 124 -8.65 1.49 -7.52
C ASN A 124 -7.20 1.63 -7.05
N GLN A 125 -6.69 2.85 -6.86
CA GLN A 125 -5.30 3.07 -6.42
C GLN A 125 -5.10 2.71 -4.95
N PHE A 126 -6.13 2.87 -4.11
CA PHE A 126 -6.09 2.59 -2.67
C PHE A 126 -7.04 1.45 -2.29
N SER A 127 -7.15 0.43 -3.13
CA SER A 127 -8.02 -0.73 -2.88
C SER A 127 -7.59 -1.46 -1.61
N HIS A 128 -6.29 -1.58 -1.37
CA HIS A 128 -5.75 -2.24 -0.19
C HIS A 128 -6.05 -1.48 1.11
N ILE A 129 -6.00 -0.14 1.10
CA ILE A 129 -6.49 0.70 2.21
C ILE A 129 -7.99 0.47 2.41
N THR A 130 -8.77 0.48 1.32
CA THR A 130 -10.22 0.30 1.35
C THR A 130 -10.60 -1.03 1.99
N ASP A 131 -9.96 -2.12 1.57
CA ASP A 131 -10.18 -3.47 2.10
C ASP A 131 -9.81 -3.56 3.58
N GLN A 132 -8.68 -2.98 3.99
CA GLN A 132 -8.30 -2.98 5.40
C GLN A 132 -9.29 -2.20 6.26
N LEU A 133 -9.72 -1.01 5.84
CA LEU A 133 -10.68 -0.21 6.60
C LEU A 133 -12.02 -0.93 6.74
N LEU A 134 -12.50 -1.53 5.64
CA LEU A 134 -13.69 -2.38 5.67
C LEU A 134 -13.55 -3.51 6.69
N ASN A 135 -12.39 -4.14 6.76
CA ASN A 135 -12.12 -5.27 7.65
C ASN A 135 -11.76 -4.89 9.09
N GLN A 136 -11.44 -3.61 9.35
CA GLN A 136 -11.21 -3.03 10.68
C GLN A 136 -12.46 -2.33 11.25
N ASN A 137 -13.50 -2.10 10.43
CA ASN A 137 -14.76 -1.52 10.89
C ASN A 137 -15.34 -2.36 12.06
N PRO A 138 -15.86 -1.73 13.13
CA PRO A 138 -16.33 -2.46 14.31
C PRO A 138 -17.42 -3.50 14.03
N VAL A 139 -18.32 -3.22 13.09
CA VAL A 139 -19.38 -4.17 12.68
C VAL A 139 -18.77 -5.37 11.96
N SER A 140 -17.86 -5.10 11.02
CA SER A 140 -17.09 -6.13 10.32
C SER A 140 -16.30 -7.02 11.28
N VAL A 141 -15.64 -6.44 12.29
CA VAL A 141 -14.89 -7.18 13.32
C VAL A 141 -15.84 -8.05 14.14
N SER A 142 -16.97 -7.51 14.60
CA SER A 142 -17.97 -8.29 15.34
C SER A 142 -18.53 -9.45 14.51
N ASN A 143 -18.77 -9.24 13.21
CA ASN A 143 -19.25 -10.30 12.33
C ASN A 143 -18.21 -11.41 12.13
N LYS A 144 -16.90 -11.07 12.08
CA LYS A 144 -15.82 -12.08 12.05
C LYS A 144 -15.79 -12.92 13.33
N GLU A 145 -15.93 -12.28 14.49
CA GLU A 145 -15.96 -12.98 15.77
C GLU A 145 -17.14 -13.96 15.87
N LYS A 146 -18.30 -13.60 15.32
CA LYS A 146 -19.47 -14.51 15.23
C LYS A 146 -19.16 -15.72 14.34
N VAL A 147 -18.56 -15.50 13.17
CA VAL A 147 -18.16 -16.58 12.25
C VAL A 147 -17.14 -17.50 12.93
N GLU A 148 -16.08 -16.96 13.51
CA GLU A 148 -15.07 -17.75 14.21
C GLU A 148 -15.69 -18.56 15.38
N SER A 149 -16.58 -17.93 16.15
CA SER A 149 -17.28 -18.59 17.24
C SER A 149 -18.18 -19.73 16.76
N PHE A 150 -18.86 -19.54 15.61
CA PHE A 150 -19.63 -20.61 14.98
C PHE A 150 -18.74 -21.81 14.65
N PHE A 151 -17.60 -21.61 13.98
CA PHE A 151 -16.68 -22.72 13.67
C PHE A 151 -16.12 -23.42 14.91
N LYS A 152 -15.83 -22.67 15.98
CA LYS A 152 -15.36 -23.24 17.25
C LYS A 152 -16.40 -24.12 17.94
N GLN A 153 -17.69 -23.77 17.85
CA GLN A 153 -18.76 -24.55 18.48
C GLN A 153 -18.88 -25.97 17.92
N TYR A 154 -18.51 -26.19 16.66
CA TYR A 154 -18.67 -27.49 16.00
C TYR A 154 -17.46 -28.42 16.13
N GLU A 155 -16.38 -28.02 16.83
CA GLU A 155 -15.11 -28.76 17.05
C GLU A 155 -14.94 -29.95 16.09
N ASN A 156 -14.73 -29.65 14.81
CA ASN A 156 -14.60 -30.69 13.80
C ASN A 156 -13.10 -30.92 13.53
N PRO A 157 -12.55 -32.11 13.83
CA PRO A 157 -11.13 -32.38 13.62
C PRO A 157 -10.71 -32.31 12.15
N ASN A 158 -11.68 -32.29 11.24
CA ASN A 158 -11.46 -32.25 9.80
C ASN A 158 -11.71 -30.87 9.18
N LEU A 159 -12.25 -29.90 9.92
CA LEU A 159 -12.49 -28.54 9.43
C LEU A 159 -11.83 -27.52 10.37
N GLU A 160 -10.75 -26.91 9.90
CA GLU A 160 -10.03 -25.86 10.62
C GLU A 160 -10.39 -24.50 10.03
N PHE A 161 -11.01 -23.63 10.83
CA PHE A 161 -11.21 -22.22 10.45
C PHE A 161 -9.86 -21.52 10.34
N VAL A 162 -9.62 -20.84 9.21
CA VAL A 162 -8.38 -20.09 8.96
C VAL A 162 -8.61 -18.60 9.14
N ASN A 163 -9.60 -18.04 8.44
CA ASN A 163 -9.89 -16.61 8.48
C ASN A 163 -11.26 -16.31 7.88
N SER A 164 -11.77 -15.12 8.17
CA SER A 164 -12.89 -14.52 7.43
C SER A 164 -12.60 -13.06 7.12
N TYR A 165 -13.02 -12.62 5.95
CA TYR A 165 -12.83 -11.23 5.51
C TYR A 165 -14.00 -10.77 4.65
N TRP A 166 -14.14 -9.45 4.55
CA TRP A 166 -15.18 -8.79 3.77
C TRP A 166 -14.54 -8.07 2.59
N ASN A 167 -15.23 -8.03 1.46
CA ASN A 167 -14.84 -7.24 0.31
C ASN A 167 -16.06 -6.57 -0.34
N VAL A 168 -15.83 -5.48 -1.06
CA VAL A 168 -16.86 -4.88 -1.91
C VAL A 168 -16.97 -5.70 -3.20
N ASP A 169 -18.19 -6.05 -3.60
CA ASP A 169 -18.47 -6.67 -4.90
C ASP A 169 -18.75 -5.59 -5.95
N GLU A 170 -17.71 -5.22 -6.71
CA GLU A 170 -17.83 -4.24 -7.80
C GLU A 170 -18.80 -4.66 -8.92
N ARG A 171 -19.27 -5.91 -8.92
CA ARG A 171 -20.25 -6.43 -9.90
C ARG A 171 -21.69 -6.40 -9.38
N ALA A 172 -21.92 -5.95 -8.14
CA ALA A 172 -23.25 -5.80 -7.60
C ALA A 172 -24.09 -4.83 -8.45
N GLU A 173 -25.34 -5.16 -8.73
CA GLU A 173 -26.22 -4.33 -9.59
C GLU A 173 -26.43 -2.92 -9.00
N ASN A 174 -26.38 -2.81 -7.67
CA ASN A 174 -26.53 -1.61 -6.88
C ASN A 174 -25.20 -1.01 -6.38
N ILE A 175 -24.05 -1.36 -6.99
CA ILE A 175 -22.73 -0.81 -6.63
C ILE A 175 -22.67 0.72 -6.68
N THR A 176 -23.55 1.37 -7.45
CA THR A 176 -23.65 2.84 -7.49
C THR A 176 -23.96 3.44 -6.11
N GLU A 177 -24.74 2.75 -5.26
CA GLU A 177 -25.04 3.20 -3.89
C GLU A 177 -23.77 3.33 -3.04
N TYR A 178 -22.83 2.40 -3.20
CA TYR A 178 -21.53 2.46 -2.56
C TYR A 178 -20.74 3.70 -3.02
N TYR A 179 -20.65 3.93 -4.34
CA TYR A 179 -19.93 5.08 -4.87
C TYR A 179 -20.55 6.43 -4.45
N ASP A 180 -21.88 6.52 -4.44
CA ASP A 180 -22.61 7.73 -4.02
C ASP A 180 -22.39 8.02 -2.54
N LEU A 181 -22.38 6.99 -1.69
CA LEU A 181 -22.06 7.13 -0.27
C LEU A 181 -20.63 7.64 -0.07
N ILE A 182 -19.64 7.06 -0.78
CA ILE A 182 -18.25 7.52 -0.68
C ILE A 182 -18.12 8.98 -1.13
N ASP A 183 -18.76 9.38 -2.23
CA ASP A 183 -18.73 10.78 -2.68
C ASP A 183 -19.33 11.73 -1.65
N LYS A 184 -20.47 11.35 -1.07
CA LYS A 184 -21.11 12.11 0.01
C LYS A 184 -20.18 12.24 1.23
N ASN A 185 -19.68 11.12 1.74
CA ASN A 185 -18.80 11.11 2.92
C ASN A 185 -17.52 11.93 2.69
N ARG A 186 -16.95 11.86 1.49
CA ARG A 186 -15.82 12.68 1.06
C ARG A 186 -16.15 14.17 1.10
N LYS A 187 -17.29 14.59 0.54
CA LYS A 187 -17.74 15.99 0.56
C LYS A 187 -18.00 16.50 1.97
N GLU A 188 -18.44 15.63 2.87
CA GLU A 188 -18.60 15.91 4.30
C GLU A 188 -17.25 15.97 5.05
N GLY A 189 -16.15 15.59 4.40
CA GLY A 189 -14.80 15.66 4.97
C GLY A 189 -14.53 14.61 6.03
N LYS A 190 -15.23 13.47 5.97
CA LYS A 190 -15.04 12.36 6.93
C LYS A 190 -13.61 11.79 6.87
N PRO A 191 -13.10 11.24 7.99
CA PRO A 191 -11.83 10.53 8.01
C PRO A 191 -11.75 9.42 6.94
N PHE A 192 -10.55 9.16 6.44
CA PHE A 192 -10.29 8.20 5.35
C PHE A 192 -11.18 8.40 4.13
N GLN A 193 -11.55 9.64 3.81
CA GLN A 193 -12.48 9.95 2.71
C GLN A 193 -13.85 9.25 2.86
N GLY A 194 -14.23 8.85 4.06
CA GLY A 194 -15.48 8.12 4.31
C GLY A 194 -15.40 6.60 4.16
N LEU A 195 -14.23 6.04 3.86
CA LEU A 195 -14.07 4.60 3.63
C LEU A 195 -14.22 3.76 4.90
N TYR A 196 -14.10 4.37 6.08
CA TYR A 196 -14.30 3.68 7.37
C TYR A 196 -15.76 3.73 7.86
N ASP A 197 -16.53 4.74 7.44
CA ASP A 197 -17.91 4.98 7.89
C ASP A 197 -18.92 4.40 6.89
N LEU A 198 -18.93 3.07 6.83
CA LEU A 198 -19.78 2.29 5.93
C LEU A 198 -20.90 1.59 6.73
N PRO A 199 -22.15 1.57 6.20
CA PRO A 199 -23.24 0.80 6.78
C PRO A 199 -23.09 -0.69 6.42
N ILE A 200 -22.23 -1.38 7.17
CA ILE A 200 -21.81 -2.76 6.86
C ILE A 200 -23.00 -3.72 6.74
N ASP A 201 -23.93 -3.70 7.70
CA ASP A 201 -25.06 -4.63 7.71
C ASP A 201 -25.98 -4.42 6.50
N GLU A 202 -26.33 -3.17 6.18
CA GLU A 202 -27.14 -2.82 5.00
C GLU A 202 -26.45 -3.25 3.70
N PHE A 203 -25.15 -3.01 3.58
CA PHE A 203 -24.40 -3.40 2.38
C PHE A 203 -24.20 -4.90 2.24
N LEU A 204 -24.18 -5.65 3.35
CA LEU A 204 -24.21 -7.12 3.33
C LEU A 204 -25.59 -7.63 2.87
N GLU A 205 -26.68 -7.08 3.42
CA GLU A 205 -28.06 -7.43 3.03
C GLU A 205 -28.32 -7.17 1.54
N ASN A 206 -27.81 -6.05 1.05
CA ASN A 206 -27.96 -5.60 -0.33
C ASN A 206 -26.95 -6.24 -1.30
N GLY A 207 -26.07 -7.13 -0.82
CA GLY A 207 -25.09 -7.85 -1.64
C GLY A 207 -23.94 -6.99 -2.20
N ILE A 208 -23.81 -5.73 -1.76
CA ILE A 208 -22.72 -4.82 -2.12
C ILE A 208 -21.42 -5.26 -1.46
N ILE A 209 -21.48 -5.73 -0.21
CA ILE A 209 -20.37 -6.35 0.49
C ILE A 209 -20.58 -7.86 0.52
N LYS A 210 -19.52 -8.62 0.31
CA LYS A 210 -19.52 -10.08 0.44
C LYS A 210 -18.59 -10.53 1.55
N GLY A 211 -19.06 -11.52 2.30
CA GLY A 211 -18.27 -12.26 3.27
C GLY A 211 -17.60 -13.47 2.66
N HIS A 212 -16.32 -13.64 2.98
CA HIS A 212 -15.54 -14.80 2.61
C HIS A 212 -15.08 -15.51 3.88
N VAL A 213 -15.19 -16.84 3.86
CA VAL A 213 -14.70 -17.70 4.93
C VAL A 213 -13.69 -18.66 4.33
N ILE A 214 -12.48 -18.63 4.87
CA ILE A 214 -11.41 -19.55 4.53
C ILE A 214 -11.33 -20.60 5.64
N TYR A 215 -11.45 -21.87 5.25
CA TYR A 215 -11.26 -23.02 6.11
C TYR A 215 -10.38 -24.05 5.40
N LYS A 216 -9.70 -24.90 6.17
CA LYS A 216 -9.02 -26.10 5.66
C LYS A 216 -9.90 -27.30 5.92
N ASP A 217 -10.06 -28.13 4.90
CA ASP A 217 -10.65 -29.46 5.02
C ASP A 217 -9.52 -30.50 5.00
N ILE A 218 -9.39 -31.30 6.06
CA ILE A 218 -8.31 -32.27 6.26
C ILE A 218 -8.70 -33.65 5.68
N VAL A 219 -9.95 -33.86 5.24
CA VAL A 219 -10.44 -35.17 4.78
C VAL A 219 -10.32 -35.38 3.28
N LEU A 220 -10.04 -34.35 2.48
CA LEU A 220 -10.14 -34.43 1.03
C LEU A 220 -8.87 -34.94 0.32
N GLU A 221 -8.60 -36.24 0.45
CA GLU A 221 -8.21 -37.05 -0.72
C GLU A 221 -9.51 -37.45 -1.45
N GLU A 222 -9.74 -36.84 -2.61
CA GLU A 222 -10.77 -37.20 -3.61
C GLU A 222 -12.25 -37.19 -3.17
N GLY A 223 -12.85 -36.00 -3.08
CA GLY A 223 -14.32 -35.88 -3.06
C GLY A 223 -14.83 -34.44 -3.08
N TYR A 224 -15.69 -34.08 -4.05
CA TYR A 224 -16.39 -32.79 -4.04
C TYR A 224 -17.59 -32.85 -3.10
N LYS A 225 -17.70 -31.90 -2.17
CA LYS A 225 -18.95 -31.66 -1.43
C LYS A 225 -19.25 -30.18 -1.31
N ASP A 226 -20.49 -29.83 -1.61
CA ASP A 226 -21.03 -28.49 -1.60
C ASP A 226 -21.75 -28.25 -0.27
N TYR A 227 -21.22 -27.35 0.56
CA TYR A 227 -21.73 -27.07 1.90
C TYR A 227 -22.72 -25.89 1.95
N PHE A 228 -22.92 -25.17 0.83
CA PHE A 228 -23.66 -23.91 0.82
C PHE A 228 -24.79 -23.82 -0.22
N ASN A 229 -24.98 -24.84 -1.07
CA ASN A 229 -26.14 -24.92 -1.98
C ASN A 229 -27.41 -25.55 -1.36
N GLY A 230 -27.63 -25.37 -0.06
CA GLY A 230 -28.90 -25.70 0.58
C GLY A 230 -29.51 -24.44 1.17
N GLU A 231 -30.67 -24.05 0.68
CA GLU A 231 -31.56 -23.00 1.22
C GLU A 231 -31.47 -22.93 2.76
N GLY A 232 -30.69 -21.98 3.26
CA GLY A 232 -30.35 -21.88 4.67
C GLY A 232 -29.98 -20.45 5.00
N GLY A 233 -30.93 -19.54 4.79
CA GLY A 233 -30.87 -18.20 5.38
C GLY A 233 -30.71 -18.34 6.88
N LEU A 234 -29.76 -17.60 7.45
CA LEU A 234 -29.68 -17.40 8.90
C LEU A 234 -30.92 -16.61 9.33
N THR A 235 -31.95 -17.31 9.81
CA THR A 235 -33.01 -16.76 10.67
C THR A 235 -32.78 -17.17 12.10
#